data_AF-A0A3M6UWQ5-F1
#
_entry.id   AF-A0A3M6UWQ5-F1
#
_cell.length_a   1.000
_cell.length_b   1.000
_cell.length_c   1.000
_cell.angle_alpha   90.00
_cell.angle_beta   90.00
_cell.angle_gamma   90.00
#
_symmetry.space_group_name_H-M   'P 1'
#
loop_
_entity.id
_entity.type
_entity.pdbx_description
1 polymer ?
#
loop_
_entity_poly.entity_id
_entity_poly.type
_entity_poly.pdbx_seq_one_letter_code
_entity_poly.pdbx_strand_id
1 'polypeptide(L)'
;MYSIYISLVLNKSIEKLRRNRIKCYFILSDFLNVEAFLPADRRYDRITTSNLRDYYPLTVLLTRFKGPLNTTNPYAVMSTEAINWVRNYMPEVIHLLPNMICLDDLVQKALKDTRNPELANLSGMSAFLEYSNLTQQFAMFLRASLLFSNTDEDLASLKGKKKIPSFKSLVTSLGLHLRDFVRCENTVFPFKWALNCPRPTMLRGYERTLEWKLLSADEGIENSKE
;
A
#
# COMPACT_ATOMS: atom_id res chain seq x y z
N MET A 1 -21.38 -7.13 20.68
CA MET A 1 -21.53 -7.67 19.30
C MET A 1 -20.17 -7.83 18.60
N TYR A 2 -19.29 -6.82 18.63
CA TYR A 2 -17.95 -6.89 18.02
C TYR A 2 -17.01 -7.94 18.65
N SER A 3 -17.02 -8.03 19.99
CA SER A 3 -16.30 -9.08 20.73
C SER A 3 -16.73 -10.48 20.31
N ILE A 4 -18.02 -10.70 20.07
CA ILE A 4 -18.57 -11.99 19.61
C ILE A 4 -18.05 -12.32 18.20
N TYR A 5 -18.04 -11.34 17.28
CA TYR A 5 -17.50 -11.54 15.94
C TYR A 5 -16.00 -11.80 15.94
N ILE A 6 -15.20 -11.02 16.67
CA ILE A 6 -13.76 -11.25 16.82
C ILE A 6 -13.52 -12.65 17.39
N SER A 7 -14.19 -12.98 18.49
CA SER A 7 -14.08 -14.30 19.12
C SER A 7 -14.47 -15.40 18.14
N LEU A 8 -15.49 -15.20 17.31
CA LEU A 8 -15.89 -16.15 16.27
C LEU A 8 -14.81 -16.31 15.19
N VAL A 9 -14.22 -15.23 14.70
CA VAL A 9 -13.12 -15.27 13.70
C VAL A 9 -11.88 -15.93 14.29
N LEU A 10 -11.51 -15.59 15.52
CA LEU A 10 -10.41 -16.20 16.25
C LEU A 10 -10.67 -17.69 16.47
N ASN A 11 -11.85 -18.07 16.96
CA ASN A 11 -12.21 -19.47 17.18
C ASN A 11 -12.20 -20.27 15.87
N LYS A 12 -12.73 -19.72 14.77
CA LYS A 12 -12.64 -20.35 13.44
C LYS A 12 -11.20 -20.51 12.98
N SER A 13 -10.34 -19.54 13.24
CA SER A 13 -8.92 -19.60 12.88
C SER A 13 -8.17 -20.63 13.72
N ILE A 14 -8.42 -20.67 15.03
CA ILE A 14 -7.92 -21.68 15.96
C ILE A 14 -8.40 -23.08 15.55
N GLU A 15 -9.66 -23.23 15.17
CA GLU A 15 -10.20 -24.51 14.70
C GLU A 15 -9.51 -24.97 13.40
N LYS A 16 -9.28 -24.06 12.44
CA LYS A 16 -8.51 -24.35 11.23
C LYS A 16 -7.06 -24.76 11.54
N LEU A 17 -6.41 -24.09 12.51
CA LEU A 17 -5.09 -24.45 13.01
C LEU A 17 -5.09 -25.85 13.63
N ARG A 18 -6.03 -26.12 14.55
CA ARG A 18 -6.18 -27.43 15.23
C ARG A 18 -6.43 -28.58 14.25
N ARG A 19 -7.12 -28.31 13.14
CA ARG A 19 -7.38 -29.29 12.07
C ARG A 19 -6.25 -29.41 11.05
N ASN A 20 -5.07 -28.83 11.31
CA ASN A 20 -3.92 -28.81 10.39
C ASN A 20 -4.26 -28.29 8.98
N ARG A 21 -5.27 -27.43 8.86
CA ARG A 21 -5.66 -26.79 7.58
C ARG A 21 -4.81 -25.57 7.24
N ILE A 22 -3.94 -25.17 8.15
CA ILE A 22 -2.97 -24.10 7.98
C ILE A 22 -1.59 -24.70 8.21
N LYS A 23 -0.69 -24.51 7.24
CA LYS A 23 0.71 -24.88 7.37
C LYS A 23 1.53 -23.59 7.40
N CYS A 24 2.32 -23.42 8.44
CA CYS A 24 3.21 -22.27 8.60
C CYS A 24 4.64 -22.72 8.32
N TYR A 25 5.35 -21.96 7.50
CA TYR A 25 6.76 -22.16 7.19
C TYR A 25 7.49 -20.87 7.49
N PHE A 26 8.66 -20.98 8.11
CA PHE A 26 9.54 -19.87 8.39
C PHE A 26 10.80 -20.03 7.55
N ILE A 27 11.13 -19.01 6.77
CA ILE A 27 12.31 -18.97 5.92
C ILE A 27 13.14 -17.80 6.39
N LEU A 28 14.37 -18.07 6.82
CA LEU A 28 15.35 -17.03 7.13
C LEU A 28 16.26 -16.86 5.91
N SER A 29 16.02 -15.80 5.15
CA SER A 29 16.81 -15.49 3.95
C SER A 29 16.69 -14.00 3.62
N ASP A 30 17.59 -13.52 2.77
CA ASP A 30 17.34 -12.29 2.02
C ASP A 30 16.10 -12.52 1.14
N PHE A 31 15.12 -11.62 1.22
CA PHE A 31 13.88 -11.75 0.46
C PHE A 31 14.13 -11.75 -1.07
N LEU A 32 15.27 -11.20 -1.52
CA LEU A 32 15.68 -11.27 -2.93
C LEU A 32 15.93 -12.71 -3.40
N ASN A 33 16.21 -13.63 -2.46
CA ASN A 33 16.49 -15.04 -2.71
C ASN A 33 15.34 -15.96 -2.25
N VAL A 34 14.19 -15.40 -1.84
CA VAL A 34 13.10 -16.18 -1.25
C VAL A 34 12.57 -17.26 -2.19
N GLU A 35 12.57 -17.01 -3.50
CA GLU A 35 12.07 -17.94 -4.51
C GLU A 35 12.80 -19.29 -4.50
N ALA A 36 14.08 -19.32 -4.13
CA ALA A 36 14.85 -20.56 -4.02
C ALA A 36 14.31 -21.53 -2.95
N PHE A 37 13.53 -21.01 -2.00
CA PHE A 37 12.92 -21.77 -0.91
C PHE A 37 11.43 -22.02 -1.13
N LEU A 38 10.84 -21.44 -2.18
CA LEU A 38 9.43 -21.65 -2.53
C LEU A 38 9.30 -22.84 -3.49
N PRO A 39 8.22 -23.64 -3.40
CA PRO A 39 7.99 -24.68 -4.39
C PRO A 39 7.78 -24.08 -5.78
N ALA A 40 8.52 -24.56 -6.79
CA ALA A 40 8.57 -23.97 -8.13
C ALA A 40 7.18 -23.84 -8.81
N ASP A 41 6.31 -24.83 -8.61
CA ASP A 41 4.97 -24.87 -9.22
C ASP A 41 3.90 -24.16 -8.38
N ARG A 42 4.25 -23.67 -7.19
CA ARG A 42 3.28 -23.00 -6.33
C ARG A 42 3.11 -21.56 -6.77
N ARG A 43 1.84 -21.15 -6.84
CA ARG A 43 1.45 -19.75 -6.98
C ARG A 43 0.59 -19.32 -5.81
N TYR A 44 0.57 -18.02 -5.55
CA TYR A 44 -0.04 -17.45 -4.36
C TYR A 44 -1.12 -16.45 -4.73
N ASP A 45 -2.27 -16.53 -4.08
CA ASP A 45 -3.37 -15.56 -4.27
C ASP A 45 -3.15 -14.25 -3.49
N ARG A 46 -2.26 -14.30 -2.49
CA ARG A 46 -1.98 -13.19 -1.58
C ARG A 46 -0.49 -13.20 -1.29
N ILE A 47 0.20 -12.13 -1.68
CA ILE A 47 1.60 -11.87 -1.30
C ILE A 47 1.63 -10.54 -0.59
N THR A 48 2.10 -10.49 0.66
CA THR A 48 2.23 -9.24 1.41
C THR A 48 3.69 -9.01 1.71
N THR A 49 4.23 -7.87 1.27
CA THR A 49 5.63 -7.49 1.51
C THR A 49 5.81 -6.62 2.75
N SER A 50 4.72 -6.31 3.46
CA SER A 50 4.65 -5.30 4.52
C SER A 50 5.39 -4.01 4.11
N ASN A 51 6.15 -3.40 5.01
CA ASN A 51 6.89 -2.16 4.82
C ASN A 51 8.26 -2.31 4.17
N LEU A 52 8.57 -3.44 3.51
CA LEU A 52 9.83 -3.62 2.76
C LEU A 52 10.08 -2.48 1.76
N ARG A 53 9.02 -1.88 1.22
CA ARG A 53 9.08 -0.73 0.31
C ARG A 53 9.75 0.50 0.93
N ASP A 54 9.70 0.66 2.24
CA ASP A 54 10.39 1.77 2.90
C ASP A 54 11.92 1.63 2.85
N TYR A 55 12.43 0.43 2.52
CA TYR A 55 13.85 0.09 2.52
C TYR A 55 14.38 -0.33 1.14
N TYR A 56 13.50 -0.74 0.22
CA TYR A 56 13.87 -1.19 -1.12
C TYR A 56 13.06 -0.48 -2.21
N PRO A 57 13.64 -0.26 -3.41
CA PRO A 57 12.91 0.32 -4.53
C PRO A 57 11.64 -0.47 -4.84
N LEU A 58 10.54 0.25 -5.07
CA LEU A 58 9.24 -0.37 -5.34
C LEU A 58 9.31 -1.30 -6.56
N THR A 59 10.01 -0.90 -7.62
CA THR A 59 10.18 -1.68 -8.85
C THR A 59 10.88 -3.02 -8.61
N VAL A 60 11.84 -3.08 -7.68
CA VAL A 60 12.53 -4.31 -7.27
C VAL A 60 11.55 -5.26 -6.60
N LEU A 61 10.75 -4.76 -5.64
CA LEU A 61 9.74 -5.56 -4.94
C LEU A 61 8.69 -6.10 -5.91
N LEU A 62 8.15 -5.24 -6.77
CA LEU A 62 7.11 -5.62 -7.72
C LEU A 62 7.61 -6.68 -8.70
N THR A 63 8.81 -6.48 -9.26
CA THR A 63 9.42 -7.45 -10.18
C THR A 63 9.68 -8.79 -9.50
N ARG A 64 10.21 -8.77 -8.26
CA ARG A 64 10.55 -9.98 -7.50
C ARG A 64 9.33 -10.84 -7.19
N PHE A 65 8.22 -10.23 -6.79
CA PHE A 65 7.05 -10.96 -6.30
C PHE A 65 5.93 -11.14 -7.32
N LYS A 66 6.04 -10.54 -8.51
CA LYS A 66 5.09 -10.74 -9.61
C LYS A 66 5.05 -12.20 -10.08
N GLY A 67 6.21 -12.85 -10.25
CA GLY A 67 6.30 -14.21 -10.80
C GLY A 67 5.53 -15.27 -9.99
N PRO A 68 5.66 -15.28 -8.64
CA PRO A 68 4.92 -16.19 -7.78
C PRO A 68 3.41 -15.91 -7.66
N LEU A 69 2.91 -14.78 -8.16
CA LEU A 69 1.50 -14.41 -8.06
C LEU A 69 0.63 -15.31 -8.94
N ASN A 70 -0.54 -15.72 -8.43
CA ASN A 70 -1.44 -16.62 -9.15
C ASN A 70 -2.05 -15.95 -10.39
N THR A 71 -1.77 -16.53 -11.56
CA THR A 71 -2.24 -16.07 -12.87
C THR A 71 -3.67 -16.51 -13.19
N THR A 72 -4.17 -17.56 -12.53
CA THR A 72 -5.50 -18.13 -12.81
C THR A 72 -6.61 -17.51 -11.97
N ASN A 73 -6.25 -16.90 -10.83
CA ASN A 73 -7.21 -16.30 -9.93
C ASN A 73 -7.28 -14.78 -10.16
N PRO A 74 -8.40 -14.23 -10.66
CA PRO A 74 -8.54 -12.78 -10.92
C PRO A 74 -8.55 -11.93 -9.64
N TYR A 75 -8.68 -12.58 -8.48
CA TYR A 75 -8.59 -11.95 -7.18
C TYR A 75 -7.19 -12.01 -6.58
N ALA A 76 -6.22 -12.64 -7.24
CA ALA A 76 -4.84 -12.68 -6.76
C ALA A 76 -4.27 -11.26 -6.67
N VAL A 77 -3.58 -10.97 -5.58
CA VAL A 77 -3.03 -9.63 -5.31
C VAL A 77 -1.72 -9.70 -4.54
N MET A 78 -0.83 -8.79 -4.87
CA MET A 78 0.33 -8.46 -4.07
C MET A 78 0.08 -7.14 -3.34
N SER A 79 0.40 -7.07 -2.05
CA SER A 79 0.20 -5.89 -1.22
C SER A 79 1.53 -5.33 -0.73
N THR A 80 1.75 -4.03 -0.96
CA THR A 80 2.93 -3.29 -0.45
C THR A 80 2.49 -2.17 0.48
N GLU A 81 3.19 -1.97 1.59
CA GLU A 81 2.89 -0.92 2.56
C GLU A 81 3.96 0.18 2.49
N ALA A 82 3.54 1.44 2.44
CA ALA A 82 4.40 2.61 2.57
C ALA A 82 4.06 3.29 3.89
N ILE A 83 4.94 3.14 4.89
CA ILE A 83 4.74 3.70 6.23
C ILE A 83 5.56 4.98 6.36
N ASN A 84 6.80 4.97 5.87
CA ASN A 84 7.76 6.04 6.07
C ASN A 84 7.88 7.01 4.88
N TRP A 85 7.00 6.94 3.88
CA TRP A 85 7.15 7.75 2.67
C TRP A 85 7.15 9.26 2.92
N VAL A 86 6.43 9.75 3.94
CA VAL A 86 6.47 11.17 4.30
C VAL A 86 7.86 11.56 4.82
N ARG A 87 8.42 10.77 5.75
CA ARG A 87 9.76 11.00 6.31
C ARG A 87 10.86 10.84 5.25
N ASN A 88 10.75 9.81 4.41
CA ASN A 88 11.79 9.42 3.48
C ASN A 88 11.80 10.30 2.21
N TYR A 89 10.65 10.86 1.80
CA TYR A 89 10.53 11.64 0.57
C TYR A 89 10.42 13.15 0.78
N MET A 90 9.99 13.59 1.97
CA MET A 90 9.83 15.01 2.29
C MET A 90 10.63 15.43 3.53
N PRO A 91 11.90 15.01 3.71
CA PRO A 91 12.64 15.39 4.91
C PRO A 91 12.76 16.92 5.06
N GLU A 92 12.96 17.66 3.97
CA GLU A 92 13.03 19.13 4.01
C GLU A 92 11.66 19.83 3.99
N VAL A 93 10.56 19.11 3.87
CA VAL A 93 9.21 19.71 3.72
C VAL A 93 8.25 19.20 4.80
N ILE A 94 8.66 18.20 5.59
CA ILE A 94 7.84 17.63 6.67
C ILE A 94 7.47 18.68 7.73
N HIS A 95 8.36 19.64 7.97
CA HIS A 95 8.12 20.77 8.87
C HIS A 95 7.19 21.83 8.26
N LEU A 96 6.94 21.77 6.95
CA LEU A 96 6.00 22.64 6.23
C LEU A 96 4.62 22.01 6.08
N LEU A 97 4.47 20.68 6.26
CA LEU A 97 3.16 20.00 6.25
C LEU A 97 2.10 20.65 7.16
N PRO A 98 2.41 21.09 8.39
CA PRO A 98 1.43 21.79 9.23
C PRO A 98 0.92 23.08 8.58
N ASN A 99 1.74 23.79 7.80
CA ASN A 99 1.34 25.02 7.10
C ASN A 99 0.61 24.72 5.78
N MET A 100 0.89 23.57 5.16
CA MET A 100 0.22 23.13 3.92
C MET A 100 -1.16 22.53 4.16
N ILE A 101 -1.36 21.98 5.36
CA ILE A 101 -2.58 21.29 5.76
C ILE A 101 -3.28 22.25 6.71
N CYS A 102 -4.22 23.06 6.21
CA CYS A 102 -4.99 24.03 7.00
C CYS A 102 -5.40 23.43 8.37
N LEU A 103 -4.60 23.69 9.41
CA LEU A 103 -4.70 22.97 10.68
C LEU A 103 -6.01 23.29 11.36
N ASP A 104 -6.44 24.55 11.27
CA ASP A 104 -7.71 25.01 11.83
C ASP A 104 -8.89 24.21 11.24
N ASP A 105 -8.90 23.97 9.92
CA ASP A 105 -9.95 23.16 9.28
C ASP A 105 -9.93 21.71 9.78
N LEU A 106 -8.74 21.15 10.04
CA LEU A 106 -8.61 19.79 10.56
C LEU A 106 -9.03 19.69 12.02
N VAL A 107 -8.68 20.68 12.84
CA VAL A 107 -9.11 20.81 14.23
C VAL A 107 -10.64 20.91 14.27
N GLN A 108 -11.25 21.70 13.40
CA GLN A 108 -12.72 21.81 13.33
C GLN A 108 -13.38 20.49 12.91
N LYS A 109 -12.79 19.75 11.95
CA LYS A 109 -13.27 18.41 11.58
C LYS A 109 -13.15 17.43 12.74
N ALA A 110 -12.01 17.42 13.43
CA ALA A 110 -11.77 16.58 14.60
C ALA A 110 -12.73 16.90 15.75
N LEU A 111 -12.97 18.19 16.01
CA LEU A 111 -13.90 18.65 17.04
C LEU A 111 -15.33 18.24 16.71
N LYS A 112 -15.76 18.38 15.46
CA LYS A 112 -17.10 17.98 15.01
C LYS A 112 -17.31 16.46 15.15
N ASP A 113 -16.29 15.68 14.83
CA ASP A 113 -16.33 14.22 14.85
C ASP A 113 -16.27 13.65 16.28
N THR A 114 -15.30 14.10 17.07
CA THR A 114 -15.05 13.58 18.43
C THR A 114 -15.95 14.21 19.50
N ARG A 115 -16.48 15.42 19.24
CA ARG A 115 -17.13 16.29 20.24
C ARG A 115 -16.30 16.52 21.51
N ASN A 116 -14.99 16.31 21.42
CA ASN A 116 -14.08 16.41 22.55
C ASN A 116 -12.97 17.42 22.22
N PRO A 117 -13.02 18.64 22.79
CA PRO A 117 -12.01 19.66 22.58
C PRO A 117 -10.61 19.26 23.03
N GLU A 118 -10.46 18.40 24.04
CA GLU A 118 -9.15 17.92 24.47
C GLU A 118 -8.53 17.03 23.41
N LEU A 119 -9.31 16.12 22.82
CA LEU A 119 -8.86 15.27 21.71
C LEU A 119 -8.61 16.08 20.43
N ALA A 120 -9.47 17.05 20.14
CA ALA A 120 -9.35 17.90 18.96
C ALA A 120 -8.23 18.94 19.06
N ASN A 121 -7.69 19.21 20.25
CA ASN A 121 -6.55 20.11 20.45
C ASN A 121 -5.29 19.37 20.93
N LEU A 122 -5.28 18.04 20.87
CA LEU A 122 -4.08 17.25 21.16
C LEU A 122 -2.92 17.75 20.29
N SER A 123 -1.82 18.10 20.95
CA SER A 123 -0.64 18.62 20.26
C SER A 123 0.04 17.51 19.46
N GLY A 124 0.38 17.81 18.21
CA GLY A 124 1.12 16.93 17.32
C GLY A 124 0.36 16.50 16.07
N MET A 125 1.10 16.34 14.98
CA MET A 125 0.55 15.97 13.67
C MET A 125 -0.30 14.69 13.73
N SER A 126 0.01 13.74 14.61
CA SER A 126 -0.73 12.50 14.77
C SER A 126 -2.22 12.69 15.09
N ALA A 127 -2.61 13.77 15.76
CA ALA A 127 -4.01 14.03 16.12
C ALA A 127 -4.87 14.45 14.91
N PHE A 128 -4.24 15.04 13.88
CA PHE A 128 -4.95 15.62 12.72
C PHE A 128 -4.69 14.89 11.41
N LEU A 129 -3.62 14.09 11.34
CA LEU A 129 -3.22 13.40 10.13
C LEU A 129 -4.32 12.50 9.54
N GLU A 130 -5.21 11.95 10.38
CA GLU A 130 -6.37 11.16 9.94
C GLU A 130 -7.42 11.99 9.18
N TYR A 131 -7.50 13.29 9.45
CA TYR A 131 -8.37 14.23 8.75
C TYR A 131 -7.69 14.84 7.51
N SER A 132 -6.40 14.58 7.32
CA SER A 132 -5.63 15.07 6.17
C SER A 132 -5.81 14.18 4.95
N ASN A 133 -6.07 14.78 3.78
CA ASN A 133 -6.10 14.05 2.52
C ASN A 133 -4.78 14.25 1.77
N LEU A 134 -3.81 13.36 2.00
CA LEU A 134 -2.51 13.38 1.34
C LEU A 134 -2.47 12.55 0.04
N THR A 135 -3.63 12.25 -0.55
CA THR A 135 -3.72 11.36 -1.72
C THR A 135 -2.93 11.89 -2.92
N GLN A 136 -2.99 13.19 -3.18
CA GLN A 136 -2.29 13.81 -4.31
C GLN A 136 -0.76 13.73 -4.13
N GLN A 137 -0.27 14.08 -2.93
CA GLN A 137 1.14 14.03 -2.57
C GLN A 137 1.65 12.60 -2.63
N PHE A 138 0.85 11.66 -2.11
CA PHE A 138 1.18 10.24 -2.20
C PHE A 138 1.20 9.73 -3.65
N ALA A 139 0.29 10.17 -4.52
CA ALA A 139 0.31 9.80 -5.94
C ALA A 139 1.58 10.30 -6.64
N MET A 140 2.04 11.51 -6.30
CA MET A 140 3.33 12.04 -6.78
C MET A 140 4.51 11.20 -6.28
N PHE A 141 4.56 10.91 -4.98
CA PHE A 141 5.56 10.04 -4.37
C PHE A 141 5.58 8.65 -5.03
N LEU A 142 4.41 8.08 -5.25
CA LEU A 142 4.25 6.77 -5.85
C LEU A 142 4.76 6.74 -7.29
N ARG A 143 4.45 7.77 -8.08
CA ARG A 143 4.99 7.93 -9.44
C ARG A 143 6.51 8.08 -9.42
N ALA A 144 7.06 8.87 -8.51
CA ALA A 144 8.51 9.00 -8.33
C ALA A 144 9.16 7.67 -7.92
N SER A 145 8.53 6.90 -7.04
CA SER A 145 9.01 5.57 -6.61
C SER A 145 9.09 4.56 -7.76
N LEU A 146 8.22 4.69 -8.77
CA LEU A 146 8.23 3.84 -9.96
C LEU A 146 9.21 4.33 -11.02
N LEU A 147 9.53 5.62 -11.02
CA LEU A 147 10.55 6.22 -11.90
C LEU A 147 11.96 6.00 -11.36
N PHE A 148 12.11 5.65 -10.08
CA PHE A 148 13.40 5.36 -9.47
C PHE A 148 14.07 4.23 -10.27
N SER A 149 15.13 4.61 -11.01
CA SER A 149 16.00 3.66 -11.67
C SER A 149 17.26 3.43 -10.84
N ASN A 150 17.74 2.21 -10.90
CA ASN A 150 19.02 1.80 -10.34
C ASN A 150 20.20 2.03 -11.32
N THR A 151 19.99 2.61 -12.51
CA THR A 151 21.03 2.80 -13.52
C THR A 151 21.08 4.23 -14.07
N ASP A 152 22.30 4.70 -14.34
CA ASP A 152 22.54 6.02 -14.96
C ASP A 152 21.98 6.11 -16.39
N GLU A 153 21.90 4.97 -17.09
CA GLU A 153 21.38 4.85 -18.45
C GLU A 153 19.87 5.15 -18.51
N ASP A 154 19.10 4.60 -17.58
CA ASP A 154 17.66 4.90 -17.49
C ASP A 154 17.41 6.36 -17.11
N LEU A 155 18.25 6.93 -16.25
CA LEU A 155 18.17 8.33 -15.86
C LEU A 155 18.48 9.24 -17.06
N ALA A 156 19.46 8.89 -17.88
CA ALA A 156 19.78 9.60 -19.13
C ALA A 156 18.64 9.48 -20.15
N SER A 157 18.04 8.30 -20.29
CA SER A 157 16.85 8.05 -21.11
C SER A 157 15.66 8.91 -20.67
N LEU A 158 15.44 9.06 -19.35
CA LEU A 158 14.42 9.95 -18.79
C LEU A 158 14.69 11.43 -19.10
N LYS A 159 15.93 11.90 -18.98
CA LYS A 159 16.32 13.28 -19.33
C LYS A 159 16.10 13.60 -20.81
N GLY A 160 16.23 12.61 -21.69
CA GLY A 160 15.96 12.76 -23.13
C GLY A 160 14.47 12.80 -23.50
N LYS A 161 13.57 12.40 -22.61
CA LYS A 161 12.12 12.40 -22.87
C LYS A 161 11.51 13.77 -22.59
N LYS A 162 10.78 14.31 -23.57
CA LYS A 162 10.01 15.57 -23.42
C LYS A 162 8.89 15.49 -22.38
N LYS A 163 8.44 14.28 -22.02
CA LYS A 163 7.30 14.07 -21.11
C LYS A 163 7.60 12.92 -20.15
N ILE A 164 7.37 13.15 -18.86
CA ILE A 164 7.47 12.11 -17.83
C ILE A 164 6.37 11.05 -18.08
N PRO A 165 6.69 9.75 -18.09
CA PRO A 165 5.71 8.68 -18.27
C PRO A 165 4.54 8.79 -17.30
N SER A 166 3.33 8.44 -17.77
CA SER A 166 2.16 8.41 -16.91
C SER A 166 2.27 7.31 -15.87
N PHE A 167 1.57 7.46 -14.74
CA PHE A 167 1.54 6.43 -13.71
C PHE A 167 1.05 5.08 -14.26
N LYS A 168 -0.02 5.09 -15.07
CA LYS A 168 -0.56 3.90 -15.75
C LYS A 168 0.52 3.21 -16.59
N SER A 169 1.23 3.97 -17.43
CA SER A 169 2.29 3.45 -18.31
C SER A 169 3.40 2.75 -17.52
N LEU A 170 3.85 3.33 -16.40
CA LEU A 170 4.91 2.74 -15.56
C LEU A 170 4.49 1.41 -14.93
N VAL A 171 3.25 1.31 -14.45
CA VAL A 171 2.75 0.07 -13.84
C VAL A 171 2.50 -1.00 -14.90
N THR A 172 1.93 -0.61 -16.05
CA THR A 172 1.70 -1.50 -17.18
C THR A 172 3.02 -2.05 -17.75
N SER A 173 4.11 -1.27 -17.78
CA SER A 173 5.42 -1.78 -18.21
C SER A 173 5.98 -2.87 -17.29
N LEU A 174 5.55 -2.91 -16.02
CA LEU A 174 5.86 -4.00 -15.10
C LEU A 174 4.92 -5.21 -15.27
N GLY A 175 3.96 -5.13 -16.20
CA GLY A 175 2.91 -6.11 -16.41
C GLY A 175 1.94 -6.25 -15.23
N LEU A 176 1.70 -5.15 -14.54
CA LEU A 176 0.82 -5.07 -13.37
C LEU A 176 -0.28 -4.03 -13.60
N HIS A 177 -1.29 -4.07 -12.75
CA HIS A 177 -2.34 -3.09 -12.59
C HIS A 177 -2.46 -2.72 -11.10
N LEU A 178 -2.47 -1.43 -10.79
CA LEU A 178 -2.72 -0.97 -9.42
C LEU A 178 -4.22 -0.85 -9.19
N ARG A 179 -4.74 -1.55 -8.19
CA ARG A 179 -6.13 -1.37 -7.76
C ARG A 179 -6.34 0.05 -7.26
N ASP A 180 -7.49 0.63 -7.59
CA ASP A 180 -7.85 1.99 -7.19
C ASP A 180 -7.79 2.14 -5.66
N PHE A 181 -6.72 2.78 -5.20
CA PHE A 181 -6.46 3.05 -3.79
C PHE A 181 -7.21 4.31 -3.29
N VAL A 182 -7.82 5.07 -4.20
CA VAL A 182 -8.62 6.28 -3.90
C VAL A 182 -10.08 5.90 -3.65
N ARG A 183 -10.61 4.90 -4.37
CA ARG A 183 -11.98 4.39 -4.23
C ARG A 183 -12.26 3.56 -2.98
N CYS A 184 -11.31 3.47 -2.04
CA CYS A 184 -11.44 2.69 -0.81
C CYS A 184 -11.65 1.17 -1.04
N GLU A 185 -11.38 0.61 -2.22
CA GLU A 185 -11.61 -0.83 -2.47
C GLU A 185 -10.56 -1.75 -1.82
N ASN A 186 -9.46 -1.19 -1.31
CA ASN A 186 -8.48 -1.91 -0.47
C ASN A 186 -8.96 -2.08 1.00
N THR A 187 -10.20 -1.72 1.32
CA THR A 187 -10.72 -1.79 2.69
C THR A 187 -11.43 -3.10 3.01
N VAL A 188 -10.67 -4.12 3.40
CA VAL A 188 -11.20 -5.08 4.37
C VAL A 188 -10.15 -5.39 5.43
N PHE A 189 -10.09 -4.56 6.45
CA PHE A 189 -9.52 -4.96 7.74
C PHE A 189 -10.70 -5.30 8.68
N PRO A 190 -10.75 -6.50 9.30
CA PRO A 190 -11.85 -6.96 10.15
C PRO A 190 -11.92 -6.23 11.52
N PHE A 191 -11.40 -5.01 11.60
CA PHE A 191 -11.51 -4.08 12.72
C PHE A 191 -12.27 -2.82 12.25
N LYS A 192 -13.53 -3.00 11.84
CA LYS A 192 -14.52 -1.91 11.75
C LYS A 192 -14.98 -1.54 13.15
N TRP A 193 -14.16 -0.73 13.80
CA TRP A 193 -14.53 -0.10 15.05
C TRP A 193 -15.45 1.11 14.83
N ALA A 194 -15.80 1.47 13.59
CA ALA A 194 -16.63 2.62 13.15
C ALA A 194 -18.12 2.55 13.51
N LEU A 195 -18.43 2.15 14.73
CA LEU A 195 -19.31 2.98 15.56
C LEU A 195 -18.49 3.97 16.44
N ASN A 196 -17.15 3.88 16.48
CA ASN A 196 -16.23 4.60 17.38
C ASN A 196 -14.72 4.62 17.00
N CYS A 197 -14.24 4.18 15.83
CA CYS A 197 -12.83 4.40 15.45
C CYS A 197 -12.58 4.38 13.92
N PRO A 198 -11.52 5.06 13.43
CA PRO A 198 -11.34 5.56 12.07
C PRO A 198 -11.36 4.50 10.96
N ARG A 199 -11.51 4.99 9.72
CA ARG A 199 -11.45 4.14 8.51
C ARG A 199 -10.07 3.46 8.44
N PRO A 200 -9.98 2.11 8.29
CA PRO A 200 -8.74 1.34 8.49
C PRO A 200 -7.59 1.54 7.49
N THR A 201 -7.57 2.60 6.68
CA THR A 201 -6.44 2.91 5.76
C THR A 201 -5.47 3.94 6.31
N MET A 202 -5.61 4.33 7.58
CA MET A 202 -4.89 5.48 8.14
C MET A 202 -4.58 5.29 9.64
N LEU A 203 -3.93 4.19 10.05
CA LEU A 203 -3.47 4.05 11.45
C LEU A 203 -2.62 5.25 11.92
N ARG A 204 -2.05 6.02 10.97
CA ARG A 204 -1.37 7.30 11.21
C ARG A 204 -1.61 8.38 10.13
N GLY A 205 -2.67 8.29 9.32
CA GLY A 205 -2.98 9.24 8.23
C GLY A 205 -2.02 9.23 7.02
N TYR A 206 -0.75 8.88 7.21
CA TYR A 206 0.24 8.74 6.15
C TYR A 206 0.40 7.29 5.67
N GLU A 207 0.16 6.26 6.47
CA GLU A 207 0.36 4.87 5.99
C GLU A 207 -0.50 4.55 4.75
N ARG A 208 0.06 3.84 3.77
CA ARG A 208 -0.64 3.46 2.54
C ARG A 208 -0.37 2.02 2.16
N THR A 209 -1.43 1.22 2.05
CA THR A 209 -1.37 -0.13 1.48
C THR A 209 -1.85 -0.10 0.04
N LEU A 210 -0.99 -0.56 -0.86
CA LEU A 210 -1.27 -0.65 -2.29
C LEU A 210 -1.43 -2.09 -2.70
N GLU A 211 -2.43 -2.34 -3.54
CA GLU A 211 -2.80 -3.66 -4.06
C GLU A 211 -2.50 -3.75 -5.56
N TRP A 212 -1.59 -4.64 -5.93
CA TRP A 212 -1.10 -4.85 -7.28
C TRP A 212 -1.62 -6.17 -7.83
N LYS A 213 -2.22 -6.14 -9.01
CA LYS A 213 -2.70 -7.31 -9.74
C LYS A 213 -1.87 -7.54 -11.00
N LEU A 214 -1.85 -8.76 -11.49
CA LEU A 214 -1.40 -9.03 -12.86
C LEU A 214 -2.37 -8.36 -13.84
N LEU A 215 -1.85 -7.87 -14.96
CA LEU A 215 -2.70 -7.47 -16.08
C LEU A 215 -3.47 -8.71 -16.56
N SER A 216 -4.78 -8.55 -16.77
CA SER A 216 -5.55 -9.56 -17.49
C SER A 216 -5.11 -9.58 -18.97
N ALA A 217 -5.27 -10.72 -19.63
CA ALA A 217 -4.90 -10.86 -21.04
C ALA A 217 -5.63 -9.85 -21.95
N ASP A 218 -6.84 -9.42 -21.55
CA ASP A 218 -7.67 -8.48 -22.31
C ASP A 218 -7.17 -7.02 -22.21
N GLU A 219 -6.55 -6.62 -21.09
CA GLU A 219 -6.01 -5.27 -20.90
C GLU A 219 -4.65 -5.05 -21.59
N GLY A 220 -3.98 -6.12 -22.01
CA GLY A 220 -2.71 -6.06 -22.73
C GLY A 220 -2.85 -5.69 -24.21
N ILE A 221 -4.01 -5.97 -24.81
CA ILE A 221 -4.21 -5.85 -26.27
C ILE A 221 -4.55 -4.41 -26.69
N GLU A 222 -5.25 -3.64 -25.86
CA GLU A 222 -5.59 -2.24 -26.16
C GLU A 222 -4.34 -1.32 -26.22
N ASN A 223 -3.25 -1.68 -25.55
CA ASN A 223 -2.06 -0.82 -25.41
C ASN A 223 -0.97 -1.05 -26.48
N SER A 224 -1.24 -1.87 -27.51
CA SER A 224 -0.31 -2.09 -28.64
C SER A 224 -0.57 -1.15 -29.83
N LYS A 225 -1.46 -0.16 -29.66
CA LYS A 225 -1.90 0.75 -30.72
C LYS A 225 -1.60 2.24 -30.51
N GLU A 226 -0.75 2.62 -29.55
CA GLU A 226 -0.26 4.01 -29.42
C GLU A 226 1.23 4.17 -29.74
#